data_AF-A0A8T1RK09-F1
#
_entry.id   AF-A0A8T1RK09-F1
#
_cell.length_a   1.000
_cell.length_b   1.000
_cell.length_c   1.000
_cell.angle_alpha   90.00
_cell.angle_beta   90.00
_cell.angle_gamma   90.00
#
_symmetry.space_group_name_H-M   'P 1'
#
loop_
_entity.id
_entity.type
_entity.pdbx_description
1 polymer ?
#
loop_
_entity_poly.entity_id
_entity_poly.type
_entity_poly.pdbx_seq_one_letter_code
_entity_poly.pdbx_strand_id
1 'polypeptide(L)'
;MSFATTKFAHHIPLSTTAARSNDHKPFLDPFKATPFLGSTHKFRFHPLTNSNHTNNHRRSAVVAVSDVLKAKKPKSTSNLLITKEEGLELYEDMVLGRAFEDMCAQMYYRGKMFGFVHLYNGQEAVSTGFIKLLKKEDCVASTYRDHVHALSKGVPARAVMSELFGKTTGCCRGQGGSMHMFSSEHNVLGGFAFIGEGIPVATGAAFSSKYRREVLKEADCDHVTVAFFGDGTCNNGQFFECLNMAALWKLPIVFVVENNLWAIGMSHLRATSDPEIWKKGPAFGMPGVHIDGMDVLKVREVAKEAIGRARRGEGPTLVECETYRFRGHSLADPDELRDPGEHLFVSFPLFRIPIYSLMSSTFTFIFVCARM
;
A
#
# COMPACT_ATOMS: atom_id res chain seq x y z
N MET A 1 23.43 1.70 47.96
CA MET A 1 24.79 2.07 47.53
C MET A 1 24.68 2.79 46.20
N SER A 2 25.00 4.09 46.20
CA SER A 2 25.02 4.97 45.04
C SER A 2 26.32 4.77 44.27
N PHE A 3 26.28 4.69 42.95
CA PHE A 3 27.46 4.97 42.12
C PHE A 3 27.11 5.92 41.00
N ALA A 4 27.85 7.02 41.01
CA ALA A 4 27.66 8.23 40.26
C ALA A 4 28.25 8.14 38.85
N THR A 5 27.59 8.86 37.95
CA THR A 5 28.02 9.27 36.62
C THR A 5 29.29 10.13 36.64
N THR A 6 30.23 9.89 35.73
CA THR A 6 31.28 10.87 35.38
C THR A 6 31.28 11.10 33.87
N LYS A 7 30.97 12.33 33.45
CA LYS A 7 31.12 12.84 32.08
C LYS A 7 32.57 13.28 31.87
N PHE A 8 33.18 12.92 30.74
CA PHE A 8 34.37 13.59 30.22
C PHE A 8 33.99 14.38 28.97
N ALA A 9 34.12 15.70 29.07
CA ALA A 9 34.06 16.64 27.95
C ALA A 9 35.47 17.19 27.75
N HIS A 10 36.00 17.11 26.52
CA HIS A 10 37.21 17.83 26.14
C HIS A 10 36.85 18.94 25.16
N HIS A 11 37.06 20.18 25.63
CA HIS A 11 37.16 21.39 24.81
C HIS A 11 38.57 21.48 24.20
N ILE A 12 38.66 21.83 22.92
CA ILE A 12 39.88 22.36 22.30
C ILE A 12 39.50 23.71 21.66
N PRO A 13 40.29 24.79 21.85
CA PRO A 13 39.89 26.15 21.51
C PRO A 13 40.23 26.57 20.07
N LEU A 14 39.46 27.53 19.55
CA LEU A 14 39.73 28.28 18.32
C LEU A 14 40.50 29.57 18.60
N SER A 15 41.50 29.84 17.76
CA SER A 15 42.18 31.14 17.53
C SER A 15 43.20 30.93 16.39
N THR A 16 43.53 31.82 15.46
CA THR A 16 42.93 32.93 14.66
C THR A 16 44.04 33.40 13.70
N THR A 17 43.68 34.02 12.55
CA THR A 17 44.53 34.84 11.63
C THR A 17 45.55 34.09 10.74
N ALA A 18 45.84 34.43 9.48
CA ALA A 18 45.30 35.32 8.45
C ALA A 18 46.09 35.03 7.14
N ALA A 19 45.50 35.32 5.97
CA ALA A 19 46.10 35.92 4.77
C ALA A 19 45.57 35.34 3.45
N ARG A 20 45.08 36.23 2.60
CA ARG A 20 44.68 36.01 1.20
C ARG A 20 45.92 35.98 0.31
N SER A 21 45.91 35.13 -0.72
CA SER A 21 46.50 35.46 -2.03
C SER A 21 45.76 34.71 -3.14
N ASN A 22 45.30 35.48 -4.13
CA ASN A 22 44.73 35.01 -5.38
C ASN A 22 45.80 34.28 -6.20
N ASP A 23 45.43 33.17 -6.84
CA ASP A 23 45.94 32.87 -8.18
C ASP A 23 44.96 31.97 -8.95
N HIS A 24 44.59 32.45 -10.14
CA HIS A 24 43.74 31.78 -11.11
C HIS A 24 44.51 30.66 -11.85
N LYS A 25 43.86 29.51 -12.12
CA LYS A 25 44.01 28.76 -13.38
C LYS A 25 42.92 27.67 -13.54
N PRO A 26 42.57 27.26 -14.79
CA PRO A 26 41.25 26.78 -15.16
C PRO A 26 41.07 25.25 -15.12
N PHE A 27 39.80 24.85 -14.97
CA PHE A 27 39.29 23.48 -15.10
C PHE A 27 39.41 22.97 -16.56
N LEU A 28 39.88 21.72 -16.69
CA LEU A 28 39.95 20.96 -17.94
C LEU A 28 38.94 19.80 -17.90
N ASP A 29 38.21 19.68 -19.00
CA ASP A 29 37.09 18.79 -19.35
C ASP A 29 37.54 17.32 -19.54
N PRO A 30 36.89 16.31 -18.90
CA PRO A 30 37.27 14.90 -19.05
C PRO A 30 36.42 14.19 -20.12
N PHE A 31 36.44 14.67 -21.36
CA PHE A 31 36.10 13.87 -22.55
C PHE A 31 37.34 13.67 -23.43
N LYS A 32 38.22 12.74 -23.04
CA LYS A 32 39.21 12.15 -23.94
C LYS A 32 39.28 10.64 -23.74
N ALA A 33 38.73 9.94 -24.71
CA ALA A 33 38.85 8.50 -24.89
C ALA A 33 40.27 8.08 -25.26
N THR A 34 40.71 6.92 -24.78
CA THR A 34 41.83 6.15 -25.33
C THR A 34 41.33 4.79 -25.86
N PRO A 35 41.89 4.26 -26.96
CA PRO A 35 41.34 3.12 -27.68
C PRO A 35 42.02 1.79 -27.28
N PHE A 36 41.30 0.67 -27.38
CA PHE A 36 41.94 -0.65 -27.49
C PHE A 36 41.09 -1.65 -28.29
N LEU A 37 41.76 -2.27 -29.28
CA LEU A 37 41.49 -3.43 -30.15
C LEU A 37 40.08 -4.05 -30.13
N GLY A 38 39.38 -4.32 -31.22
CA GLY A 38 39.82 -4.73 -32.56
C GLY A 38 39.03 -5.98 -32.95
N SER A 39 38.07 -5.88 -33.88
CA SER A 39 37.63 -7.00 -34.71
C SER A 39 36.81 -6.47 -35.88
N THR A 40 37.32 -6.73 -37.08
CA THR A 40 36.70 -6.40 -38.35
C THR A 40 35.66 -7.45 -38.72
N HIS A 41 34.38 -7.11 -38.62
CA HIS A 41 33.35 -7.78 -39.41
C HIS A 41 32.40 -6.76 -40.03
N LYS A 42 32.47 -6.67 -41.36
CA LYS A 42 31.50 -5.96 -42.20
C LYS A 42 30.14 -6.63 -42.04
N PHE A 43 29.17 -5.94 -41.43
CA PHE A 43 27.78 -6.36 -41.51
C PHE A 43 27.24 -6.06 -42.91
N ARG A 44 27.11 -7.12 -43.73
CA ARG A 44 26.30 -7.14 -44.94
C ARG A 44 24.84 -7.26 -44.50
N PHE A 45 23.99 -6.31 -44.88
CA PHE A 45 22.54 -6.48 -44.84
C PHE A 45 22.13 -7.51 -45.90
N HIS A 46 21.56 -8.64 -45.48
CA HIS A 46 20.76 -9.51 -46.31
C HIS A 46 19.29 -9.39 -45.85
N PRO A 47 18.32 -9.23 -46.78
CA PRO A 47 16.91 -9.27 -46.41
C PRO A 47 16.53 -10.75 -46.20
N LEU A 48 16.06 -11.09 -45.00
CA LEU A 48 15.52 -12.42 -44.73
C LEU A 48 14.03 -12.44 -45.05
N THR A 49 13.73 -13.26 -46.04
CA THR A 49 12.43 -13.74 -46.48
C THR A 49 11.72 -14.56 -45.40
N ASN A 50 10.39 -14.50 -45.43
CA ASN A 50 9.43 -15.34 -44.71
C ASN A 50 9.89 -16.80 -44.54
N SER A 51 9.88 -17.28 -43.30
CA SER A 51 9.66 -18.70 -43.01
C SER A 51 8.76 -18.86 -41.79
N ASN A 52 7.63 -19.54 -42.02
CA ASN A 52 6.71 -20.02 -41.01
C ASN A 52 7.40 -21.13 -40.21
N HIS A 53 7.59 -20.93 -38.91
CA HIS A 53 7.78 -22.02 -37.97
C HIS A 53 6.82 -21.89 -36.80
N THR A 54 5.88 -22.82 -36.76
CA THR A 54 4.98 -23.10 -35.66
C THR A 54 5.79 -23.67 -34.50
N ASN A 55 5.90 -22.92 -33.40
CA ASN A 55 6.44 -23.45 -32.14
C ASN A 55 5.31 -23.51 -31.10
N ASN A 56 4.73 -24.71 -30.97
CA ASN A 56 3.79 -25.08 -29.93
C ASN A 56 4.52 -25.24 -28.60
N HIS A 57 4.69 -24.15 -27.86
CA HIS A 57 4.92 -24.22 -26.41
C HIS A 57 3.66 -23.74 -25.68
N ARG A 58 3.08 -24.65 -24.88
CA ARG A 58 2.00 -24.38 -23.93
C ARG A 58 2.46 -23.31 -22.93
N ARG A 59 2.24 -22.03 -23.26
CA ARG A 59 2.08 -20.96 -22.28
C ARG A 59 0.62 -21.05 -21.81
N SER A 60 0.38 -21.29 -20.52
CA SER A 60 -0.96 -21.04 -19.98
C SER A 60 -1.25 -19.56 -20.22
N ALA A 61 -2.29 -19.26 -21.00
CA ALA A 61 -2.71 -17.89 -21.21
C ALA A 61 -3.06 -17.29 -19.84
N VAL A 62 -2.22 -16.37 -19.36
CA VAL A 62 -2.56 -15.49 -18.24
C VAL A 62 -3.61 -14.56 -18.79
N VAL A 63 -4.89 -14.87 -18.53
CA VAL A 63 -6.01 -14.01 -18.87
C VAL A 63 -6.05 -12.91 -17.80
N ALA A 64 -6.01 -11.65 -18.22
CA ALA A 64 -6.19 -10.53 -17.30
C ALA A 64 -7.58 -10.63 -16.65
N VAL A 65 -7.72 -10.32 -15.36
CA VAL A 65 -9.02 -10.33 -14.67
C VAL A 65 -10.03 -9.41 -15.39
N SER A 66 -9.54 -8.36 -16.05
CA SER A 66 -10.31 -7.46 -16.92
C SER A 66 -10.92 -8.14 -18.16
N ASP A 67 -10.32 -9.20 -18.68
CA ASP A 67 -10.81 -9.92 -19.86
C ASP A 67 -11.90 -10.95 -19.53
N VAL A 68 -11.97 -11.41 -18.27
CA VAL A 68 -13.08 -12.25 -17.77
C VAL A 68 -14.38 -11.42 -17.65
N LEU A 69 -14.26 -10.11 -17.44
CA LEU A 69 -15.39 -9.21 -17.17
C LEU A 69 -16.08 -8.67 -18.44
N LYS A 70 -15.59 -8.97 -19.65
CA LYS A 70 -16.08 -8.36 -20.91
C LYS A 70 -17.27 -9.07 -21.59
N ALA A 71 -17.94 -10.02 -20.96
CA ALA A 71 -19.04 -10.76 -21.61
C ALA A 71 -20.36 -10.81 -20.81
N LYS A 72 -21.13 -9.71 -20.84
CA LYS A 72 -22.60 -9.63 -21.04
C LYS A 72 -23.13 -8.29 -20.53
N LYS A 73 -23.72 -7.48 -21.42
CA LYS A 73 -24.61 -6.37 -21.01
C LYS A 73 -25.88 -6.94 -20.39
N PRO A 74 -26.23 -6.64 -19.12
CA PRO A 74 -27.55 -6.96 -18.60
C PRO A 74 -28.55 -5.84 -18.93
N LYS A 75 -29.80 -6.24 -19.16
CA LYS A 75 -30.95 -5.33 -19.27
C LYS A 75 -31.21 -4.69 -17.90
N SER A 76 -31.58 -3.40 -17.95
CA SER A 76 -31.94 -2.55 -16.81
C SER A 76 -33.05 -3.16 -15.94
N THR A 77 -32.63 -3.81 -14.87
CA THR A 77 -33.32 -3.83 -13.58
C THR A 77 -32.45 -3.01 -12.63
N SER A 78 -33.01 -2.43 -11.57
CA SER A 78 -32.26 -1.63 -10.58
C SER A 78 -31.18 -2.50 -9.89
N ASN A 79 -30.05 -2.68 -10.57
CA ASN A 79 -28.93 -3.53 -10.18
C ASN A 79 -28.02 -2.73 -9.25
N LEU A 80 -28.40 -2.66 -7.99
CA LEU A 80 -27.45 -2.25 -6.95
C LEU A 80 -26.37 -3.34 -6.87
N LEU A 81 -25.10 -2.94 -7.01
CA LEU A 81 -23.93 -3.84 -6.95
C LEU A 81 -23.74 -4.52 -5.57
N ILE A 82 -24.41 -3.99 -4.54
CA ILE A 82 -24.36 -4.41 -3.15
C ILE A 82 -25.72 -4.24 -2.50
N THR A 83 -25.97 -4.94 -1.39
CA THR A 83 -27.17 -4.69 -0.58
C THR A 83 -27.07 -3.36 0.18
N LYS A 84 -28.20 -2.91 0.74
CA LYS A 84 -28.21 -1.69 1.57
C LYS A 84 -27.36 -1.88 2.83
N GLU A 85 -27.42 -3.05 3.43
CA GLU A 85 -26.68 -3.41 4.65
C GLU A 85 -25.17 -3.42 4.38
N GLU A 86 -24.74 -4.02 3.25
CA GLU A 86 -23.35 -3.93 2.80
C GLU A 86 -22.95 -2.46 2.55
N GLY A 87 -23.82 -1.67 1.92
CA GLY A 87 -23.54 -0.25 1.66
C GLY A 87 -23.35 0.58 2.94
N LEU A 88 -24.16 0.31 3.96
CA LEU A 88 -24.05 0.95 5.27
C LEU A 88 -22.77 0.53 5.99
N GLU A 89 -22.41 -0.76 5.98
CA GLU A 89 -21.17 -1.25 6.58
C GLU A 89 -19.93 -0.57 5.98
N LEU A 90 -19.87 -0.49 4.64
CA LEU A 90 -18.75 0.16 3.94
C LEU A 90 -18.69 1.65 4.26
N TYR A 91 -19.84 2.33 4.32
CA TYR A 91 -19.89 3.75 4.65
C TYR A 91 -19.47 4.02 6.09
N GLU A 92 -19.99 3.27 7.05
CA GLU A 92 -19.66 3.40 8.48
C GLU A 92 -18.17 3.18 8.72
N ASP A 93 -17.56 2.19 8.07
CA ASP A 93 -16.13 1.92 8.21
C ASP A 93 -15.26 3.06 7.66
N MET A 94 -15.59 3.58 6.46
CA MET A 94 -14.85 4.71 5.89
C MET A 94 -15.03 6.00 6.71
N VAL A 95 -16.25 6.26 7.21
CA VAL A 95 -16.52 7.43 8.06
C VAL A 95 -15.80 7.30 9.40
N LEU A 96 -15.80 6.11 10.01
CA LEU A 96 -15.04 5.83 11.22
C LEU A 96 -13.55 6.09 11.00
N GLY A 97 -12.98 5.55 9.92
CA GLY A 97 -11.58 5.77 9.56
C GLY A 97 -11.26 7.25 9.39
N ARG A 98 -12.05 7.98 8.60
CA ARG A 98 -11.86 9.41 8.39
C ARG A 98 -11.94 10.21 9.70
N ALA A 99 -13.00 10.01 10.47
CA ALA A 99 -13.22 10.74 11.72
C ALA A 99 -12.15 10.43 12.77
N PHE A 100 -11.67 9.18 12.81
CA PHE A 100 -10.59 8.77 13.69
C PHE A 100 -9.28 9.48 13.33
N GLU A 101 -8.90 9.48 12.06
CA GLU A 101 -7.68 10.14 11.56
C GLU A 101 -7.72 11.66 11.79
N ASP A 102 -8.86 12.30 11.57
CA ASP A 102 -9.04 13.73 11.85
C ASP A 102 -8.93 14.04 13.35
N MET A 103 -9.43 13.15 14.21
CA MET A 103 -9.24 13.26 15.66
C MET A 103 -7.77 13.05 16.05
N CYS A 104 -7.06 12.11 15.43
CA CYS A 104 -5.62 11.91 15.63
C CYS A 104 -4.85 13.20 15.31
N ALA A 105 -5.17 13.84 14.18
CA ALA A 105 -4.57 15.13 13.82
C ALA A 105 -4.79 16.19 14.90
N GLN A 106 -6.04 16.35 15.36
CA GLN A 106 -6.37 17.31 16.42
C GLN A 106 -5.60 17.03 17.71
N MET A 107 -5.50 15.77 18.12
CA MET A 107 -4.79 15.39 19.35
C MET A 107 -3.28 15.58 19.24
N TYR A 108 -2.70 15.31 18.06
CA TYR A 108 -1.29 15.58 17.79
C TYR A 108 -0.97 17.07 17.88
N TYR A 109 -1.74 17.95 17.23
CA TYR A 109 -1.53 19.39 17.32
C TYR A 109 -1.75 19.97 18.73
N ARG A 110 -2.50 19.27 19.58
CA ARG A 110 -2.65 19.59 21.01
C ARG A 110 -1.54 19.01 21.89
N GLY A 111 -0.51 18.39 21.31
CA GLY A 111 0.61 17.78 22.03
C GLY A 111 0.21 16.57 22.88
N LYS A 112 -0.84 15.84 22.50
CA LYS A 112 -1.32 14.66 23.23
C LYS A 112 -0.82 13.33 22.67
N MET A 113 -0.34 13.34 21.43
CA MET A 113 0.29 12.19 20.78
C MET A 113 1.76 12.50 20.55
N PHE A 114 2.63 11.52 20.76
CA PHE A 114 4.08 11.68 20.66
C PHE A 114 4.65 10.74 19.60
N GLY A 115 5.75 11.16 18.96
CA GLY A 115 6.37 10.41 17.87
C GLY A 115 5.77 10.74 16.49
N PHE A 116 6.16 9.98 15.48
CA PHE A 116 5.71 10.21 14.11
C PHE A 116 4.30 9.65 13.89
N VAL A 117 3.36 10.53 13.56
CA VAL A 117 1.97 10.17 13.26
C VAL A 117 1.71 10.23 11.76
N HIS A 118 1.34 9.09 11.18
CA HIS A 118 1.09 8.92 9.75
C HIS A 118 -0.38 8.61 9.51
N LEU A 119 -1.13 9.58 9.01
CA LEU A 119 -2.58 9.47 8.89
C LEU A 119 -3.01 8.81 7.57
N TYR A 120 -4.05 8.00 7.61
CA TYR A 120 -4.54 7.26 6.45
C TYR A 120 -5.55 8.03 5.56
N ASN A 121 -5.78 9.33 5.84
CA ASN A 121 -6.77 10.16 5.13
C ASN A 121 -6.66 10.06 3.60
N GLY A 122 -7.77 9.66 2.96
CA GLY A 122 -7.91 9.57 1.50
C GLY A 122 -7.84 8.16 0.94
N GLN A 123 -7.40 7.19 1.74
CA GLN A 123 -7.21 5.80 1.31
C GLN A 123 -8.29 4.86 1.88
N GLU A 124 -9.32 5.40 2.56
CA GLU A 124 -10.29 4.62 3.34
C GLU A 124 -11.03 3.57 2.51
N ALA A 125 -11.34 3.87 1.24
CA ALA A 125 -11.99 2.94 0.34
C ALA A 125 -11.16 1.68 0.07
N VAL A 126 -9.82 1.78 0.06
CA VAL A 126 -8.91 0.65 -0.15
C VAL A 126 -9.00 -0.31 1.04
N SER A 127 -8.66 0.16 2.24
CA SER A 127 -8.79 -0.64 3.48
C SER A 127 -10.18 -1.27 3.62
N THR A 128 -11.24 -0.49 3.49
CA THR A 128 -12.63 -0.92 3.67
C THR A 128 -13.02 -2.01 2.65
N GLY A 129 -12.73 -1.79 1.37
CA GLY A 129 -13.14 -2.68 0.29
C GLY A 129 -12.50 -4.08 0.39
N PHE A 130 -11.27 -4.17 0.87
CA PHE A 130 -10.58 -5.44 1.11
C PHE A 130 -10.94 -6.06 2.46
N ILE A 131 -10.83 -5.29 3.55
CA ILE A 131 -10.88 -5.84 4.91
C ILE A 131 -12.29 -6.31 5.29
N LYS A 132 -13.35 -5.63 4.83
CA LYS A 132 -14.75 -6.05 5.07
C LYS A 132 -15.20 -7.27 4.28
N LEU A 133 -14.29 -7.91 3.54
CA LEU A 133 -14.52 -9.21 2.90
C LEU A 133 -13.79 -10.35 3.62
N LEU A 134 -12.90 -10.02 4.57
CA LEU A 134 -12.08 -11.00 5.24
C LEU A 134 -12.86 -11.72 6.34
N LYS A 135 -12.57 -13.01 6.49
CA LYS A 135 -12.97 -13.79 7.67
C LYS A 135 -12.14 -13.37 8.88
N LYS A 136 -12.56 -13.79 10.06
CA LYS A 136 -11.84 -13.51 11.31
C LYS A 136 -10.42 -14.09 11.25
N GLU A 137 -10.26 -15.27 10.67
CA GLU A 137 -9.03 -16.05 10.58
C GLU A 137 -8.04 -15.53 9.52
N ASP A 138 -8.52 -14.69 8.59
CA ASP A 138 -7.66 -14.08 7.58
C ASP A 138 -6.77 -13.00 8.20
N CYS A 139 -5.55 -12.90 7.70
CA CYS A 139 -4.53 -12.00 8.24
C CYS A 139 -4.41 -10.72 7.42
N VAL A 140 -4.08 -9.62 8.10
CA VAL A 140 -3.69 -8.35 7.47
C VAL A 140 -2.31 -7.94 7.95
N ALA A 141 -1.41 -7.68 7.01
CA ALA A 141 -0.16 -6.96 7.27
C ALA A 141 -0.27 -5.55 6.68
N SER A 142 0.14 -4.55 7.44
CA SER A 142 -0.01 -3.15 7.08
C SER A 142 1.33 -2.44 6.89
N THR A 143 1.28 -1.13 6.69
CA THR A 143 2.44 -0.22 6.71
C THR A 143 2.54 0.49 8.05
N TYR A 144 3.28 1.58 8.14
CA TYR A 144 3.22 2.53 9.26
C TYR A 144 1.96 3.41 9.26
N ARG A 145 1.10 3.27 8.24
CA ARG A 145 -0.17 4.00 8.06
C ARG A 145 -1.33 3.03 8.30
N ASP A 146 -1.39 2.50 9.51
CA ASP A 146 -2.10 1.25 9.85
C ASP A 146 -3.35 1.43 10.74
N HIS A 147 -3.67 2.65 11.18
CA HIS A 147 -4.76 2.87 12.14
C HIS A 147 -6.09 2.39 11.56
N VAL A 148 -6.42 2.84 10.35
CA VAL A 148 -7.66 2.45 9.68
C VAL A 148 -7.67 0.97 9.35
N HIS A 149 -6.54 0.37 8.96
CA HIS A 149 -6.46 -1.09 8.76
C HIS A 149 -6.81 -1.87 10.03
N ALA A 150 -6.30 -1.43 11.20
CA ALA A 150 -6.63 -2.03 12.48
C ALA A 150 -8.12 -1.85 12.84
N LEU A 151 -8.67 -0.66 12.65
CA LEU A 151 -10.09 -0.36 12.86
C LEU A 151 -10.99 -1.22 11.96
N SER A 152 -10.69 -1.29 10.66
CA SER A 152 -11.45 -2.07 9.69
C SER A 152 -11.44 -3.57 10.05
N LYS A 153 -10.32 -4.08 10.59
CA LYS A 153 -10.19 -5.48 11.07
C LYS A 153 -10.86 -5.73 12.43
N GLY A 154 -11.44 -4.70 13.05
CA GLY A 154 -12.24 -4.80 14.26
C GLY A 154 -11.52 -4.45 15.56
N VAL A 155 -10.24 -4.02 15.50
CA VAL A 155 -9.55 -3.55 16.71
C VAL A 155 -10.32 -2.35 17.27
N PRO A 156 -10.73 -2.36 18.56
CA PRO A 156 -11.57 -1.29 19.10
C PRO A 156 -10.91 0.08 18.98
N ALA A 157 -11.65 1.09 18.49
CA ALA A 157 -11.13 2.45 18.32
C ALA A 157 -10.53 3.03 19.62
N ARG A 158 -11.09 2.68 20.78
CA ARG A 158 -10.54 3.05 22.08
C ARG A 158 -9.14 2.47 22.31
N ALA A 159 -8.89 1.24 21.89
CA ALA A 159 -7.58 0.59 22.03
C ALA A 159 -6.57 1.22 21.06
N VAL A 160 -6.94 1.44 19.79
CA VAL A 160 -6.09 2.14 18.80
C VAL A 160 -5.75 3.55 19.30
N MET A 161 -6.74 4.33 19.76
CA MET A 161 -6.50 5.67 20.31
C MET A 161 -5.66 5.62 21.59
N SER A 162 -5.84 4.61 22.45
CA SER A 162 -4.99 4.44 23.64
C SER A 162 -3.53 4.17 23.28
N GLU A 163 -3.30 3.39 22.22
CA GLU A 163 -1.97 3.11 21.70
C GLU A 163 -1.26 4.39 21.23
N LEU A 164 -1.96 5.23 20.47
CA LEU A 164 -1.46 6.54 20.01
C LEU A 164 -1.13 7.52 21.14
N PHE A 165 -1.80 7.36 22.28
CA PHE A 165 -1.55 8.13 23.50
C PHE A 165 -0.47 7.50 24.40
N GLY A 166 0.16 6.39 23.99
CA GLY A 166 1.17 5.67 24.78
C GLY A 166 0.61 5.04 26.06
N LYS A 167 -0.68 4.67 26.08
CA LYS A 167 -1.33 4.09 27.26
C LYS A 167 -1.23 2.56 27.25
N THR A 168 -1.13 1.99 28.45
CA THR A 168 -1.13 0.52 28.64
C THR A 168 -2.40 -0.18 28.17
N THR A 169 -3.50 0.56 28.00
CA THR A 169 -4.76 0.07 27.41
C THR A 169 -4.76 0.06 25.88
N GLY A 170 -3.64 0.41 25.25
CA GLY A 170 -3.44 0.28 23.80
C GLY A 170 -3.36 -1.17 23.35
N CYS A 171 -3.60 -1.43 22.06
CA CYS A 171 -3.53 -2.78 21.49
C CYS A 171 -2.13 -3.41 21.61
N CYS A 172 -1.07 -2.59 21.68
CA CYS A 172 0.32 -2.98 21.92
C CYS A 172 0.83 -2.48 23.28
N ARG A 173 -0.08 -2.16 24.21
CA ARG A 173 0.22 -1.61 25.55
C ARG A 173 0.99 -0.28 25.51
N GLY A 174 0.79 0.53 24.48
CA GLY A 174 1.40 1.85 24.32
C GLY A 174 2.86 1.82 23.85
N GLN A 175 3.38 0.66 23.44
CA GLN A 175 4.76 0.48 22.98
C GLN A 175 4.90 0.59 21.46
N GLY A 176 3.84 0.32 20.71
CA GLY A 176 3.86 0.37 19.25
C GLY A 176 3.67 1.77 18.71
N GLY A 177 2.91 2.61 19.42
CA GLY A 177 2.62 3.97 19.00
C GLY A 177 1.92 4.00 17.63
N SER A 178 2.19 5.03 16.83
CA SER A 178 1.45 5.28 15.59
C SER A 178 1.86 4.41 14.39
N MET A 179 2.92 3.61 14.46
CA MET A 179 3.45 2.91 13.28
C MET A 179 3.49 1.38 13.45
N HIS A 180 3.05 0.87 14.60
CA HIS A 180 3.18 -0.54 14.97
C HIS A 180 1.91 -1.06 15.65
N MET A 181 0.75 -0.82 15.05
CA MET A 181 -0.51 -1.42 15.49
C MET A 181 -0.47 -2.93 15.26
N PHE A 182 -0.67 -3.70 16.31
CA PHE A 182 -0.69 -5.16 16.27
C PHE A 182 -1.86 -5.68 17.09
N SER A 183 -2.47 -6.77 16.62
CA SER A 183 -3.49 -7.47 17.39
C SER A 183 -3.60 -8.92 16.94
N SER A 184 -3.10 -9.84 17.77
CA SER A 184 -3.26 -11.28 17.54
C SER A 184 -4.72 -11.72 17.46
N GLU A 185 -5.58 -11.18 18.32
CA GLU A 185 -7.02 -11.52 18.37
C GLU A 185 -7.76 -11.24 17.05
N HIS A 186 -7.35 -10.18 16.35
CA HIS A 186 -7.98 -9.68 15.12
C HIS A 186 -7.20 -10.09 13.86
N ASN A 187 -6.12 -10.86 14.02
CA ASN A 187 -5.17 -11.22 12.96
C ASN A 187 -4.61 -10.01 12.20
N VAL A 188 -4.31 -8.93 12.95
CA VAL A 188 -3.52 -7.80 12.46
C VAL A 188 -2.07 -8.07 12.81
N LEU A 189 -1.28 -8.45 11.79
CA LEU A 189 0.10 -8.92 11.93
C LEU A 189 1.08 -7.80 12.30
N GLY A 190 0.68 -6.54 12.16
CA GLY A 190 1.50 -5.39 12.50
C GLY A 190 1.42 -4.28 11.47
N GLY A 191 1.63 -3.05 11.95
CA GLY A 191 2.27 -2.01 11.16
C GLY A 191 3.79 -2.05 11.31
N PHE A 192 4.44 -1.59 10.25
CA PHE A 192 5.90 -1.65 10.13
C PHE A 192 6.44 -0.29 9.71
N ALA A 193 7.35 0.24 10.51
CA ALA A 193 8.02 1.52 10.25
C ALA A 193 9.04 1.41 9.10
N PHE A 194 9.68 0.26 8.92
CA PHE A 194 10.61 0.05 7.82
C PHE A 194 9.88 -0.33 6.53
N ILE A 195 10.25 0.36 5.45
CA ILE A 195 9.64 0.20 4.13
C ILE A 195 9.85 -1.22 3.61
N GLY A 196 8.76 -1.96 3.41
CA GLY A 196 8.77 -3.32 2.87
C GLY A 196 8.87 -4.44 3.90
N GLU A 197 9.06 -4.13 5.19
CA GLU A 197 9.23 -5.11 6.27
C GLU A 197 8.00 -6.03 6.43
N GLY A 198 6.78 -5.50 6.23
CA GLY A 198 5.55 -6.29 6.34
C GLY A 198 5.34 -7.32 5.23
N ILE A 199 5.97 -7.17 4.06
CA ILE A 199 5.76 -8.05 2.90
C ILE A 199 6.24 -9.49 3.18
N PRO A 200 7.47 -9.74 3.67
CA PRO A 200 7.90 -11.09 4.01
C PRO A 200 7.11 -11.67 5.20
N VAL A 201 6.68 -10.86 6.17
CA VAL A 201 5.83 -11.32 7.28
C VAL A 201 4.49 -11.84 6.76
N ALA A 202 3.84 -11.09 5.88
CA ALA A 202 2.61 -11.50 5.23
C ALA A 202 2.79 -12.77 4.38
N THR A 203 3.89 -12.84 3.64
CA THR A 203 4.25 -14.02 2.82
C THR A 203 4.42 -15.26 3.68
N GLY A 204 5.07 -15.14 4.85
CA GLY A 204 5.20 -16.22 5.84
C GLY A 204 3.85 -16.65 6.43
N ALA A 205 2.96 -15.70 6.73
CA ALA A 205 1.60 -16.01 7.20
C ALA A 205 0.80 -16.80 6.15
N ALA A 206 0.86 -16.39 4.88
CA ALA A 206 0.23 -17.11 3.78
C ALA A 206 0.83 -18.52 3.57
N PHE A 207 2.15 -18.65 3.72
CA PHE A 207 2.82 -19.95 3.72
C PHE A 207 2.31 -20.85 4.86
N SER A 208 2.15 -20.31 6.06
CA SER A 208 1.58 -21.04 7.20
C SER A 208 0.17 -21.57 6.88
N SER A 209 -0.71 -20.77 6.27
CA SER A 209 -2.05 -21.22 5.86
C SER A 209 -1.99 -22.39 4.87
N LYS A 210 -1.10 -22.31 3.87
CA LYS A 210 -0.88 -23.40 2.91
C LYS A 210 -0.30 -24.64 3.59
N TYR A 211 0.67 -24.48 4.47
CA TYR A 211 1.33 -25.57 5.20
C TYR A 211 0.35 -26.32 6.12
N ARG A 212 -0.51 -25.58 6.84
CA ARG A 212 -1.59 -26.15 7.65
C ARG A 212 -2.52 -27.02 6.82
N ARG A 213 -2.98 -26.50 5.68
CA ARG A 213 -3.86 -27.23 4.76
C ARG A 213 -3.18 -28.48 4.18
N GLU A 214 -1.98 -28.34 3.62
CA GLU A 214 -1.37 -29.38 2.77
C GLU A 214 -0.51 -30.38 3.55
N VAL A 215 0.18 -29.92 4.60
CA VAL A 215 1.14 -30.73 5.37
C VAL A 215 0.52 -31.19 6.68
N LEU A 216 -0.07 -30.27 7.47
CA LEU A 216 -0.71 -30.62 8.75
C LEU A 216 -2.12 -31.23 8.59
N LYS A 217 -2.64 -31.27 7.36
CA LYS A 217 -3.94 -31.87 7.00
C LYS A 217 -5.15 -31.20 7.68
N GLU A 218 -5.03 -29.91 7.99
CA GLU A 218 -6.14 -29.04 8.41
C GLU A 218 -6.95 -28.65 7.16
N ALA A 219 -7.78 -29.57 6.66
CA ALA A 219 -8.46 -29.44 5.35
C ALA A 219 -9.40 -28.24 5.25
N ASP A 220 -9.88 -27.74 6.39
CA ASP A 220 -10.74 -26.56 6.54
C ASP A 220 -9.95 -25.23 6.61
N CYS A 221 -8.61 -25.28 6.72
CA CYS A 221 -7.79 -24.08 6.72
C CYS A 221 -7.82 -23.40 5.34
N ASP A 222 -8.61 -22.33 5.24
CA ASP A 222 -8.73 -21.51 4.03
C ASP A 222 -8.35 -20.05 4.21
N HIS A 223 -7.51 -19.77 5.20
CA HIS A 223 -7.12 -18.42 5.55
C HIS A 223 -6.32 -17.76 4.43
N VAL A 224 -6.68 -16.52 4.13
CA VAL A 224 -6.01 -15.64 3.17
C VAL A 224 -5.25 -14.57 3.95
N THR A 225 -4.13 -14.13 3.40
CA THR A 225 -3.41 -12.95 3.91
C THR A 225 -3.53 -11.80 2.92
N VAL A 226 -3.80 -10.59 3.42
CA VAL A 226 -3.72 -9.35 2.61
C VAL A 226 -2.54 -8.52 3.11
N ALA A 227 -1.65 -8.17 2.19
CA ALA A 227 -0.47 -7.36 2.47
C ALA A 227 -0.64 -5.98 1.84
N PHE A 228 -0.80 -4.94 2.65
CA PHE A 228 -0.90 -3.55 2.19
C PHE A 228 0.46 -2.87 2.22
N PHE A 229 0.80 -2.14 1.15
CA PHE A 229 2.01 -1.33 1.08
C PHE A 229 1.90 -0.20 0.06
N GLY A 230 2.63 0.90 0.28
CA GLY A 230 2.62 2.05 -0.63
C GLY A 230 3.47 1.84 -1.89
N ASP A 231 3.22 2.66 -2.91
CA ASP A 231 3.92 2.68 -4.20
C ASP A 231 5.45 2.77 -4.08
N GLY A 232 5.96 3.61 -3.16
CA GLY A 232 7.40 3.72 -2.91
C GLY A 232 8.06 2.41 -2.48
N THR A 233 7.31 1.51 -1.84
CA THR A 233 7.78 0.19 -1.39
C THR A 233 8.11 -0.73 -2.54
N CYS A 234 7.46 -0.56 -3.70
CA CYS A 234 7.59 -1.43 -4.86
C CYS A 234 8.96 -1.32 -5.57
N ASN A 235 9.83 -0.43 -5.09
CA ASN A 235 11.23 -0.31 -5.52
C ASN A 235 12.20 -1.13 -4.65
N ASN A 236 11.74 -1.71 -3.54
CA ASN A 236 12.55 -2.55 -2.66
C ASN A 236 12.70 -3.97 -3.23
N GLY A 237 13.90 -4.56 -3.15
CA GLY A 237 14.16 -5.94 -3.57
C GLY A 237 13.24 -6.98 -2.91
N GLN A 238 12.90 -6.77 -1.63
CA GLN A 238 12.02 -7.66 -0.86
C GLN A 238 10.64 -7.83 -1.50
N PHE A 239 10.13 -6.80 -2.18
CA PHE A 239 8.88 -6.88 -2.92
C PHE A 239 8.96 -7.94 -4.03
N PHE A 240 9.99 -7.88 -4.88
CA PHE A 240 10.18 -8.83 -5.99
C PHE A 240 10.46 -10.26 -5.49
N GLU A 241 11.26 -10.40 -4.44
CA GLU A 241 11.54 -11.71 -3.82
C GLU A 241 10.24 -12.37 -3.32
N CYS A 242 9.40 -11.61 -2.62
CA CYS A 242 8.13 -12.14 -2.09
C CYS A 242 7.12 -12.43 -3.21
N LEU A 243 7.04 -11.59 -4.26
CA LEU A 243 6.20 -11.89 -5.42
C LEU A 243 6.58 -13.22 -6.07
N ASN A 244 7.88 -13.42 -6.31
CA ASN A 244 8.40 -14.66 -6.89
C ASN A 244 8.05 -15.89 -6.03
N MET A 245 8.30 -15.81 -4.73
CA MET A 245 8.03 -16.91 -3.80
C MET A 245 6.54 -17.22 -3.67
N ALA A 246 5.70 -16.18 -3.58
CA ALA A 246 4.26 -16.34 -3.51
C ALA A 246 3.68 -16.98 -4.78
N ALA A 247 4.18 -16.59 -5.96
CA ALA A 247 3.78 -17.20 -7.23
C ALA A 247 4.23 -18.66 -7.33
N LEU A 248 5.51 -18.93 -7.03
CA LEU A 248 6.11 -20.26 -7.08
C LEU A 248 5.33 -21.27 -6.23
N TRP A 249 4.95 -20.87 -5.02
CA TRP A 249 4.26 -21.74 -4.07
C TRP A 249 2.74 -21.65 -4.13
N LYS A 250 2.19 -20.80 -5.01
CA LYS A 250 0.75 -20.50 -5.10
C LYS A 250 0.16 -20.15 -3.73
N LEU A 251 0.80 -19.21 -3.03
CA LEU A 251 0.37 -18.82 -1.69
C LEU A 251 -0.99 -18.11 -1.70
N PRO A 252 -1.83 -18.29 -0.66
CA PRO A 252 -3.11 -17.61 -0.50
C PRO A 252 -2.89 -16.16 0.02
N ILE A 253 -2.29 -15.31 -0.82
CA ILE A 253 -1.97 -13.92 -0.49
C ILE A 253 -2.44 -12.94 -1.57
N VAL A 254 -2.96 -11.79 -1.13
CA VAL A 254 -3.23 -10.65 -2.00
C VAL A 254 -2.28 -9.52 -1.64
N PHE A 255 -1.51 -9.06 -2.62
CA PHE A 255 -0.62 -7.91 -2.48
C PHE A 255 -1.37 -6.67 -2.93
N VAL A 256 -1.64 -5.74 -2.01
CA VAL A 256 -2.40 -4.51 -2.26
C VAL A 256 -1.46 -3.32 -2.21
N VAL A 257 -1.25 -2.69 -3.36
CA VAL A 257 -0.46 -1.48 -3.48
C VAL A 257 -1.37 -0.28 -3.32
N GLU A 258 -1.11 0.52 -2.30
CA GLU A 258 -1.80 1.78 -2.04
C GLU A 258 -1.02 2.89 -2.74
N ASN A 259 -1.26 3.04 -4.03
CA ASN A 259 -0.56 4.05 -4.83
C ASN A 259 -1.20 5.42 -4.59
N ASN A 260 -0.69 6.12 -3.58
CA ASN A 260 -1.13 7.47 -3.23
C ASN A 260 -0.32 8.57 -3.94
N LEU A 261 0.41 8.18 -5.00
CA LEU A 261 1.23 9.00 -5.90
C LEU A 261 2.53 9.55 -5.29
N TRP A 262 2.80 9.34 -3.99
CA TRP A 262 3.88 10.01 -3.28
C TRP A 262 4.56 9.19 -2.18
N ALA A 263 5.86 8.94 -2.36
CA ALA A 263 6.74 8.42 -1.31
C ALA A 263 7.52 9.56 -0.63
N ILE A 264 6.97 10.08 0.48
CA ILE A 264 7.42 11.32 1.13
C ILE A 264 7.35 12.49 0.15
N GLY A 265 8.48 12.85 -0.48
CA GLY A 265 8.63 13.88 -1.51
C GLY A 265 8.94 13.34 -2.91
N MET A 266 9.07 12.02 -3.06
CA MET A 266 9.32 11.37 -4.33
C MET A 266 7.99 11.06 -5.02
N SER A 267 7.70 11.75 -6.13
CA SER A 267 6.52 11.46 -6.96
C SER A 267 6.63 10.09 -7.64
N HIS A 268 5.52 9.36 -7.65
CA HIS A 268 5.36 8.04 -8.27
C HIS A 268 5.82 7.99 -9.74
N LEU A 269 5.45 8.99 -10.53
CA LEU A 269 5.75 9.06 -11.97
C LEU A 269 7.26 9.15 -12.28
N ARG A 270 8.10 9.42 -11.27
CA ARG A 270 9.55 9.55 -11.38
C ARG A 270 10.30 8.67 -10.38
N ALA A 271 9.63 7.66 -9.81
CA ALA A 271 10.19 6.74 -8.83
C ALA A 271 10.73 5.44 -9.44
N THR A 272 10.28 5.06 -10.63
CA THR A 272 10.58 3.79 -11.31
C THR A 272 10.59 4.00 -12.83
N SER A 273 11.30 3.14 -13.56
CA SER A 273 11.35 3.17 -15.03
C SER A 273 10.01 2.85 -15.70
N ASP A 274 9.19 2.03 -15.03
CA ASP A 274 7.80 1.77 -15.39
C ASP A 274 6.92 2.04 -14.16
N PRO A 275 6.14 3.14 -14.17
CA PRO A 275 5.24 3.52 -13.09
C PRO A 275 4.05 2.59 -12.89
N GLU A 276 3.63 1.82 -13.89
CA GLU A 276 2.47 0.95 -13.76
C GLU A 276 2.82 -0.30 -12.92
N ILE A 277 2.69 -0.20 -11.60
CA ILE A 277 3.15 -1.22 -10.63
C ILE A 277 2.42 -2.54 -10.85
N TRP A 278 1.13 -2.50 -11.18
CA TRP A 278 0.33 -3.70 -11.47
C TRP A 278 0.96 -4.60 -12.56
N LYS A 279 1.70 -4.02 -13.52
CA LYS A 279 2.39 -4.79 -14.59
C LYS A 279 3.56 -5.63 -14.07
N LYS A 280 4.05 -5.38 -12.86
CA LYS A 280 5.11 -6.18 -12.23
C LYS A 280 4.62 -7.58 -11.83
N GLY A 281 3.32 -7.76 -11.58
CA GLY A 281 2.73 -9.06 -11.26
C GLY A 281 2.90 -10.10 -12.39
N PRO A 282 2.45 -9.80 -13.63
CA PRO A 282 2.60 -10.71 -14.77
C PRO A 282 4.01 -11.22 -15.04
N ALA A 283 5.06 -10.46 -14.66
CA ALA A 283 6.45 -10.90 -14.79
C ALA A 283 6.77 -12.17 -13.96
N PHE A 284 6.00 -12.43 -12.90
CA PHE A 284 6.10 -13.63 -12.05
C PHE A 284 5.01 -14.67 -12.34
N GLY A 285 4.18 -14.45 -13.37
CA GLY A 285 3.05 -15.32 -13.69
C GLY A 285 1.86 -15.20 -12.74
N MET A 286 1.75 -14.10 -11.99
CA MET A 286 0.55 -13.77 -11.20
C MET A 286 -0.28 -12.66 -11.86
N PRO A 287 -1.60 -12.60 -11.65
CA PRO A 287 -2.41 -11.50 -12.14
C PRO A 287 -2.01 -10.17 -11.49
N GLY A 288 -1.96 -9.12 -12.32
CA GLY A 288 -1.83 -7.73 -11.91
C GLY A 288 -3.10 -6.96 -12.30
N VAL A 289 -3.65 -6.18 -11.38
CA VAL A 289 -4.89 -5.40 -11.61
C VAL A 289 -4.68 -3.96 -11.16
N HIS A 290 -5.03 -2.99 -11.99
CA HIS A 290 -5.10 -1.57 -11.63
C HIS A 290 -6.55 -1.16 -11.43
N ILE A 291 -6.82 -0.42 -10.36
CA ILE A 291 -8.15 0.10 -10.05
C ILE A 291 -8.09 1.51 -9.48
N ASP A 292 -9.18 2.23 -9.67
CA ASP A 292 -9.49 3.45 -8.93
C ASP A 292 -9.76 3.10 -7.46
N GLY A 293 -8.75 3.32 -6.62
CA GLY A 293 -8.78 3.06 -5.18
C GLY A 293 -9.68 4.02 -4.40
N MET A 294 -10.22 5.05 -5.04
CA MET A 294 -11.18 5.99 -4.45
C MET A 294 -12.64 5.53 -4.64
N ASP A 295 -12.87 4.45 -5.38
CA ASP A 295 -14.19 3.85 -5.62
C ASP A 295 -14.32 2.53 -4.85
N VAL A 296 -14.91 2.59 -3.66
CA VAL A 296 -15.04 1.43 -2.77
C VAL A 296 -15.79 0.25 -3.41
N LEU A 297 -16.69 0.50 -4.37
CA LEU A 297 -17.42 -0.58 -5.03
C LEU A 297 -16.50 -1.35 -6.00
N LYS A 298 -15.66 -0.63 -6.76
CA LYS A 298 -14.64 -1.26 -7.61
C LYS A 298 -13.56 -1.97 -6.80
N VAL A 299 -13.11 -1.35 -5.70
CA VAL A 299 -12.18 -2.00 -4.77
C VAL A 299 -12.77 -3.30 -4.25
N ARG A 300 -14.02 -3.27 -3.77
CA ARG A 300 -14.70 -4.46 -3.24
C ARG A 300 -14.90 -5.53 -4.30
N GLU A 301 -15.22 -5.16 -5.54
CA GLU A 301 -15.36 -6.11 -6.66
C GLU A 301 -14.05 -6.87 -6.92
N VAL A 302 -12.94 -6.15 -7.07
CA VAL A 302 -11.62 -6.76 -7.30
C VAL A 302 -11.15 -7.54 -6.08
N ALA A 303 -11.39 -7.04 -4.88
CA ALA A 303 -11.07 -7.74 -3.64
C ALA A 303 -11.83 -9.07 -3.52
N LYS A 304 -13.12 -9.11 -3.87
CA LYS A 304 -13.93 -10.36 -3.88
C LYS A 304 -13.27 -11.43 -4.74
N GLU A 305 -12.83 -11.10 -5.95
CA GLU A 305 -12.18 -12.07 -6.82
C GLU A 305 -10.76 -12.42 -6.35
N ALA A 306 -9.93 -11.44 -5.98
CA ALA A 306 -8.55 -11.68 -5.55
C ALA A 306 -8.48 -12.55 -4.28
N ILE A 307 -9.34 -12.26 -3.29
CA ILE A 307 -9.46 -13.06 -2.06
C ILE A 307 -10.02 -14.45 -2.40
N GLY A 308 -11.04 -14.53 -3.26
CA GLY A 308 -11.61 -15.80 -3.73
C GLY A 308 -10.56 -16.69 -4.39
N ARG A 309 -9.77 -16.13 -5.32
CA ARG A 309 -8.67 -16.79 -6.01
C ARG A 309 -7.63 -17.34 -5.04
N ALA A 310 -7.16 -16.51 -4.11
CA ALA A 310 -6.22 -16.91 -3.07
C ALA A 310 -6.77 -18.07 -2.24
N ARG A 311 -8.04 -17.98 -1.81
CA ARG A 311 -8.73 -19.00 -1.00
C ARG A 311 -8.87 -20.35 -1.72
N ARG A 312 -9.17 -20.31 -3.02
CA ARG A 312 -9.25 -21.48 -3.92
C ARG A 312 -7.88 -22.11 -4.24
N GLY A 313 -6.77 -21.53 -3.76
CA GLY A 313 -5.42 -22.05 -3.97
C GLY A 313 -4.87 -21.81 -5.38
N GLU A 314 -5.44 -20.84 -6.10
CA GLU A 314 -5.01 -20.48 -7.46
C GLU A 314 -3.81 -19.52 -7.47
N GLY A 315 -3.30 -19.18 -6.29
CA GLY A 315 -2.10 -18.36 -6.10
C GLY A 315 -2.39 -16.88 -5.87
N PRO A 316 -1.34 -16.05 -5.83
CA PRO A 316 -1.44 -14.66 -5.42
C PRO A 316 -2.03 -13.75 -6.50
N THR A 317 -2.37 -12.53 -6.10
CA THR A 317 -2.74 -11.43 -7.01
C THR A 317 -2.07 -10.14 -6.54
N LEU A 318 -1.58 -9.34 -7.49
CA LEU A 318 -1.11 -7.97 -7.25
C LEU A 318 -2.22 -6.99 -7.66
N VAL A 319 -2.68 -6.16 -6.73
CA VAL A 319 -3.71 -5.14 -6.98
C VAL A 319 -3.13 -3.77 -6.68
N GLU A 320 -3.04 -2.91 -7.68
CA GLU A 320 -2.69 -1.50 -7.55
C GLU A 320 -3.95 -0.66 -7.41
N CYS A 321 -4.14 -0.09 -6.23
CA CYS A 321 -5.21 0.84 -5.92
C CYS A 321 -4.66 2.26 -6.02
N GLU A 322 -4.99 2.95 -7.09
CA GLU A 322 -4.64 4.37 -7.26
C GLU A 322 -5.54 5.22 -6.36
N THR A 323 -4.93 5.94 -5.43
CA THR A 323 -5.59 6.72 -4.39
C THR A 323 -4.81 8.01 -4.17
N TYR A 324 -5.11 8.76 -3.11
CA TYR A 324 -4.41 10.00 -2.84
C TYR A 324 -4.23 10.27 -1.35
N ARG A 325 -3.06 10.80 -1.01
CA ARG A 325 -2.70 11.16 0.37
C ARG A 325 -3.12 12.61 0.64
N PHE A 326 -4.23 12.82 1.36
CA PHE A 326 -4.76 14.18 1.57
C PHE A 326 -3.95 15.05 2.54
N ARG A 327 -3.08 14.45 3.35
CA ARG A 327 -2.19 15.18 4.26
C ARG A 327 -0.73 14.98 3.87
N GLY A 328 0.18 15.74 4.49
CA GLY A 328 1.61 15.50 4.40
C GLY A 328 1.99 14.05 4.77
N HIS A 329 3.22 13.66 4.49
CA HIS A 329 3.67 12.29 4.75
C HIS A 329 3.42 11.89 6.21
N SER A 330 3.79 12.74 7.14
CA SER A 330 3.40 12.65 8.55
C SER A 330 2.83 14.00 8.98
N LEU A 331 2.26 14.08 10.18
CA LEU A 331 1.83 15.36 10.74
C LEU A 331 2.99 16.35 11.02
N ALA A 332 4.23 15.90 10.91
CA ALA A 332 5.42 16.76 10.97
C ALA A 332 5.91 17.21 9.58
N ASP A 333 5.39 16.65 8.49
CA ASP A 333 5.76 17.02 7.12
C ASP A 333 4.92 18.23 6.66
N PRO A 334 5.54 19.38 6.34
CA PRO A 334 4.83 20.58 5.91
C PRO A 334 4.26 20.47 4.49
N ASP A 335 4.57 19.40 3.75
CA ASP A 335 3.96 19.08 2.46
C ASP A 335 4.32 20.04 1.30
N GLU A 336 5.45 20.73 1.41
CA GLU A 336 5.88 21.80 0.49
C GLU A 336 6.32 21.30 -0.90
N LEU A 337 6.44 19.98 -1.09
CA LEU A 337 6.96 19.38 -2.33
C LEU A 337 5.87 19.06 -3.37
N ARG A 338 4.60 19.32 -3.03
CA ARG A 338 3.44 19.04 -3.88
C ARG A 338 2.80 20.32 -4.38
N ASP A 339 2.20 20.24 -5.57
CA ASP A 339 1.42 21.36 -6.12
C ASP A 339 0.17 21.58 -5.25
N PRO A 340 -0.05 22.78 -4.70
CA PRO A 340 -1.23 23.05 -3.88
C PRO A 340 -2.56 22.85 -4.61
N GLY A 341 -2.61 22.80 -5.94
CA GLY A 341 -3.82 22.50 -6.71
C GLY A 341 -4.10 21.01 -6.88
N GLU A 342 -3.15 20.12 -6.59
CA GLU A 342 -3.27 18.67 -6.88
C GLU A 342 -4.47 18.03 -6.15
N HIS A 343 -4.76 18.46 -4.92
CA HIS A 343 -5.88 17.94 -4.13
C HIS A 343 -7.27 18.32 -4.65
N LEU A 344 -7.38 19.39 -5.45
CA LEU A 344 -8.66 19.87 -5.99
C LEU A 344 -9.21 18.98 -7.10
N PHE A 345 -8.34 18.21 -7.75
CA PHE A 345 -8.71 17.30 -8.84
C PHE A 345 -9.11 15.91 -8.35
N VAL A 346 -8.94 15.63 -7.05
CA VAL A 346 -9.21 14.32 -6.46
C VAL A 346 -10.58 14.35 -5.78
N SER A 347 -11.50 13.51 -6.26
CA SER A 347 -12.80 13.33 -5.58
C SER A 347 -12.62 12.49 -4.31
N PHE A 348 -13.21 12.90 -3.19
CA PHE A 348 -13.18 12.11 -1.97
C PHE A 348 -13.93 10.77 -2.13
N PRO A 349 -13.44 9.68 -1.52
CA PRO A 349 -14.07 8.37 -1.65
C PRO A 349 -15.47 8.34 -1.02
N LEU A 350 -15.67 9.09 0.08
CA LEU A 350 -16.95 9.25 0.76
C LEU A 350 -18.06 9.84 -0.12
N PHE A 351 -17.72 10.61 -1.15
CA PHE A 351 -18.71 11.22 -2.04
C PHE A 351 -19.05 10.36 -3.27
N ARG A 352 -18.38 9.20 -3.44
CA ARG A 352 -18.56 8.33 -4.60
C ARG A 352 -19.51 7.16 -4.39
N ILE A 353 -19.97 6.92 -3.15
CA ILE A 353 -21.13 6.06 -2.96
C ILE A 353 -22.38 6.89 -3.32
N PRO A 354 -23.20 6.47 -4.30
CA PRO A 354 -24.50 7.09 -4.57
C PRO A 354 -25.49 6.73 -3.45
N ILE A 355 -25.22 7.25 -2.25
CA ILE A 355 -26.04 7.08 -1.05
C ILE A 355 -27.45 7.62 -1.28
N TYR A 356 -27.60 8.60 -2.18
CA TYR A 356 -28.87 9.14 -2.63
C TYR A 356 -29.86 8.09 -3.16
N SER A 357 -29.40 6.96 -3.70
CA SER A 357 -30.29 5.88 -4.17
C SER A 357 -30.62 4.84 -3.09
N LEU A 358 -29.89 4.82 -1.97
CA LEU A 358 -29.97 3.80 -0.92
C LEU A 358 -30.66 4.31 0.36
N MET A 359 -30.88 5.62 0.47
CA MET A 359 -31.41 6.27 1.66
C MET A 359 -32.77 6.92 1.42
N SER A 360 -33.75 6.55 2.25
CA SER A 360 -35.01 7.30 2.41
C SER A 360 -34.73 8.71 2.94
N SER A 361 -35.67 9.63 2.69
CA SER A 361 -35.61 11.10 2.75
C SER A 361 -35.06 11.78 4.02
N THR A 362 -34.70 11.03 5.06
CA THR A 362 -34.25 11.57 6.35
C THR A 362 -32.74 11.86 6.39
N PHE A 363 -31.92 11.27 5.50
CA PHE A 363 -30.45 11.42 5.53
C PHE A 363 -29.86 12.45 4.56
N THR A 364 -30.69 13.03 3.68
CA THR A 364 -30.28 14.06 2.71
C THR A 364 -29.63 15.28 3.40
N PHE A 365 -29.91 15.51 4.67
CA PHE A 365 -29.40 16.65 5.43
C PHE A 365 -27.91 16.56 5.79
N ILE A 366 -27.36 15.36 6.02
CA ILE A 366 -25.94 15.19 6.42
C ILE A 366 -25.01 15.35 5.21
N PHE A 367 -25.46 14.97 4.01
CA PHE A 367 -24.68 15.07 2.77
C PHE A 367 -24.46 16.50 2.29
N VAL A 368 -25.36 17.43 2.65
CA VAL A 368 -25.25 18.85 2.27
C VAL A 368 -24.28 19.61 3.18
N CYS A 369 -24.15 19.22 4.45
CA CYS A 369 -23.23 19.88 5.39
C CYS A 369 -21.75 19.49 5.22
N ALA A 370 -21.44 18.32 4.63
CA ALA A 370 -20.06 17.89 4.36
C ALA A 370 -19.46 18.49 3.06
N ARG A 371 -20.22 19.35 2.37
CA ARG A 371 -19.81 20.06 1.15
C ARG A 371 -19.31 21.49 1.41
N MET A 372 -19.27 21.91 2.67
CA MET A 372 -18.64 23.14 3.17
C MET A 372 -17.37 22.76 3.91
#